data_AF-A0A961CHG5-F1
#
_entry.id   AF-A0A961CHG5-F1
#
_cell.length_a   1.000
_cell.length_b   1.000
_cell.length_c   1.000
_cell.angle_alpha   90.00
_cell.angle_beta   90.00
_cell.angle_gamma   90.00
#
_symmetry.space_group_name_H-M   'P 1'
#
loop_
_entity.id
_entity.type
_entity.pdbx_description
1 polymer ?
#
loop_
_entity_poly.entity_id
_entity_poly.type
_entity_poly.pdbx_seq_one_letter_code
_entity_poly.pdbx_strand_id
1 'polypeptide(L)'
;IYYGTDSRSPELLLGALLAVALHHRRFTARLATRGPVQTTAAALGVAAIAVMAVAWATVGQQSAWLYEGGFAAYAVVSVALITAAIVPIGPVRRVLAVRPLVYVGTISYGIYVYHWPIFLFVDRLWPSLADAPAFAVKLAVTVPLAVASHRFLEHPIRHGSRIAGRRPWTVAPVPMVAVAAGALAVTLTAPPPIIDFDKAQQELAAATDDLRATPPPSVDPAAQTPPRPRVALFGDSTAMLTAYGLNSSLTASGEADFVGGWTQLGCGISRYGERRDGKFQGPVSEECNAWDQSWQHELDEGQPNVAVVQVGPWEVVDRKLPGDAMWRAIGDPVYDDYLRGEMLNAVDLLSADGAVVVWLSMPNMGAPPGEDPYEFRGNGADPQRRE
;
A
#
# COMPACT_ATOMS: atom_id res chain seq x y z
N ILE A 1 2.54 8.39 6.14
CA ILE A 1 3.54 8.04 7.20
C ILE A 1 4.81 7.41 6.60
N TYR A 2 4.80 6.18 6.03
CA TYR A 2 6.05 5.51 5.57
C TYR A 2 6.97 6.33 4.64
N TYR A 3 6.38 7.09 3.71
CA TYR A 3 7.08 7.97 2.76
C TYR A 3 7.29 9.41 3.28
N GLY A 4 7.00 9.68 4.55
CA GLY A 4 7.18 10.99 5.19
C GLY A 4 8.66 11.37 5.29
N THR A 5 9.00 12.61 4.93
CA THR A 5 10.38 13.13 5.04
C THR A 5 10.80 13.29 6.51
N ASP A 6 9.86 13.68 7.36
CA ASP A 6 9.96 13.65 8.83
C ASP A 6 10.38 12.27 9.33
N SER A 7 9.70 11.21 8.89
CA SER A 7 9.90 9.83 9.32
C SER A 7 11.21 9.20 8.79
N ARG A 8 11.76 9.70 7.68
CA ARG A 8 12.96 9.16 6.99
C ARG A 8 14.23 10.00 7.12
N SER A 9 14.11 11.31 7.36
CA SER A 9 15.26 12.22 7.47
C SER A 9 16.32 11.81 8.51
N PRO A 10 16.02 11.15 9.66
CA PRO A 10 17.04 10.77 10.63
C PRO A 10 18.09 9.81 10.05
N GLU A 11 17.67 8.89 9.16
CA GLU A 11 18.54 7.90 8.52
C GLU A 11 19.62 8.58 7.68
N LEU A 12 19.22 9.56 6.86
CA LEU A 12 20.10 10.34 5.99
C LEU A 12 20.98 11.31 6.79
N LEU A 13 20.41 12.00 7.78
CA LEU A 13 21.13 12.97 8.61
C LEU A 13 22.21 12.31 9.47
N LEU A 14 21.92 11.16 10.08
CA LEU A 14 22.91 10.42 10.87
C LEU A 14 24.03 9.84 9.99
N GLY A 15 23.71 9.37 8.78
CA GLY A 15 24.70 8.99 7.78
C GLY A 15 25.59 10.15 7.33
N ALA A 16 25.01 11.32 7.07
CA ALA A 16 25.75 12.53 6.70
C ALA A 16 26.64 13.05 7.85
N LEU A 17 26.14 13.06 9.09
CA LEU A 17 26.91 13.42 10.28
C LEU A 17 28.12 12.49 10.48
N LEU A 18 27.93 11.17 10.29
CA LEU A 18 29.03 10.22 10.32
C LEU A 18 30.06 10.50 9.21
N ALA A 19 29.62 10.80 7.99
CA ALA A 19 30.51 11.14 6.87
C ALA A 19 31.33 12.42 7.15
N VAL A 20 30.71 13.47 7.69
CA VAL A 20 31.41 14.72 8.09
C VAL A 20 32.40 14.44 9.23
N ALA A 21 32.02 13.64 10.23
CA ALA A 21 32.92 13.22 11.30
C ALA A 21 34.14 12.45 10.76
N LEU A 22 33.93 11.52 9.81
CA LEU A 22 34.99 10.75 9.17
C LEU A 22 35.91 11.59 8.28
N HIS A 23 35.44 12.72 7.74
CA HIS A 23 36.27 13.68 7.01
C HIS A 23 37.18 14.51 7.95
N HIS A 24 36.77 14.71 9.20
CA HIS A 24 37.54 15.47 10.17
C HIS A 24 38.74 14.66 10.70
N ARG A 25 39.94 14.94 10.14
CA ARG A 25 41.20 14.19 10.38
C ARG A 25 41.48 13.76 11.83
N ARG A 26 41.14 14.58 12.83
CA ARG A 26 41.34 14.23 14.26
C ARG A 26 40.45 13.07 14.73
N PHE A 27 39.23 12.97 14.20
CA PHE A 27 38.30 11.88 14.51
C PHE A 27 38.77 10.59 13.84
N THR A 28 39.06 10.65 12.53
CA THR A 28 39.60 9.53 11.74
C THR A 28 40.90 9.00 12.35
N ALA A 29 41.83 9.88 12.75
CA ALA A 29 43.09 9.49 13.40
C ALA A 29 42.87 8.81 14.77
N ARG A 30 41.89 9.25 15.57
CA ARG A 30 41.52 8.57 16.83
C ARG A 30 40.94 7.19 16.55
N LEU A 31 40.03 7.08 15.59
CA LEU A 31 39.41 5.82 15.18
C LEU A 31 40.46 4.83 14.60
N ALA A 32 41.48 5.33 13.92
CA ALA A 32 42.56 4.54 13.33
C ALA A 32 43.71 4.17 14.27
N THR A 33 43.95 4.91 15.36
CA THR A 33 45.15 4.70 16.22
C THR A 33 44.89 4.49 17.71
N ARG A 34 43.71 4.82 18.27
CA ARG A 34 43.44 4.66 19.70
C ARG A 34 42.75 3.34 20.02
N GLY A 35 43.51 2.39 20.57
CA GLY A 35 43.03 1.07 21.00
C GLY A 35 41.68 1.08 21.76
N PRO A 36 41.49 1.91 22.81
CA PRO A 36 40.21 1.96 23.53
C PRO A 36 39.02 2.40 22.67
N VAL A 37 39.22 3.35 21.74
CA VAL A 37 38.17 3.80 20.81
C VAL A 37 37.81 2.68 19.84
N GLN A 38 38.81 1.91 19.40
CA GLN A 38 38.64 0.79 18.48
C GLN A 38 37.92 -0.39 19.13
N THR A 39 38.25 -0.74 20.38
CA THR A 39 37.58 -1.83 21.10
C THR A 39 36.13 -1.47 21.41
N THR A 40 35.85 -0.24 21.84
CA THR A 40 34.47 0.25 22.02
C THR A 40 33.69 0.22 20.71
N ALA A 41 34.24 0.75 19.62
CA ALA A 41 33.56 0.73 18.32
C ALA A 41 33.30 -0.70 17.82
N ALA A 42 34.28 -1.61 17.93
CA ALA A 42 34.12 -3.00 17.53
C ALA A 42 33.05 -3.74 18.37
N ALA A 43 33.00 -3.49 19.68
CA ALA A 43 31.99 -4.06 20.57
C ALA A 43 30.58 -3.52 20.26
N LEU A 44 30.45 -2.20 20.06
CA LEU A 44 29.19 -1.57 19.65
C LEU A 44 28.70 -2.09 18.30
N GLY A 45 29.58 -2.40 17.36
CA GLY A 45 29.20 -3.04 16.08
C GLY A 45 28.65 -4.46 16.24
N VAL A 46 29.22 -5.27 17.14
CA VAL A 46 28.68 -6.61 17.43
C VAL A 46 27.31 -6.51 18.10
N ALA A 47 27.16 -5.60 19.07
CA ALA A 47 25.88 -5.31 19.69
C ALA A 47 24.85 -4.79 18.66
N ALA A 48 25.27 -3.95 17.71
CA ALA A 48 24.41 -3.45 16.65
C ALA A 48 23.88 -4.57 15.75
N ILE A 49 24.73 -5.52 15.33
CA ILE A 49 24.27 -6.71 14.57
C ILE A 49 23.25 -7.51 15.37
N ALA A 50 23.50 -7.74 16.67
CA ALA A 50 22.57 -8.47 17.52
C ALA A 50 21.21 -7.76 17.66
N VAL A 51 21.21 -6.44 17.88
CA VAL A 51 19.99 -5.62 17.93
C VAL A 51 19.24 -5.63 16.59
N MET A 52 19.94 -5.49 15.47
CA MET A 52 19.32 -5.53 14.13
C MET A 52 18.73 -6.92 13.82
N ALA A 53 19.39 -8.00 14.23
CA ALA A 53 18.90 -9.37 14.06
C ALA A 53 17.69 -9.68 14.94
N VAL A 54 17.68 -9.23 16.20
CA VAL A 54 16.51 -9.32 17.09
C VAL A 54 15.35 -8.52 16.51
N ALA A 55 15.58 -7.27 16.11
CA ALA A 55 14.55 -6.42 15.53
C ALA A 55 13.95 -7.04 14.25
N TRP A 56 14.77 -7.64 13.38
CA TRP A 56 14.30 -8.34 12.19
C TRP A 56 13.43 -9.56 12.50
N ALA A 57 13.67 -10.25 13.63
CA ALA A 57 12.92 -11.43 14.04
C ALA A 57 11.65 -11.12 14.85
N THR A 58 11.57 -9.98 15.55
CA THR A 58 10.49 -9.68 16.50
C THR A 58 9.60 -8.50 16.13
N VAL A 59 10.00 -7.64 15.19
CA VAL A 59 9.27 -6.40 14.86
C VAL A 59 8.52 -6.55 13.54
N GLY A 60 7.20 -6.39 13.58
CA GLY A 60 6.36 -6.35 12.39
C GLY A 60 6.67 -5.15 11.51
N GLN A 61 6.70 -5.34 10.19
CA GLN A 61 7.05 -4.29 9.22
C GLN A 61 6.09 -3.08 9.24
N GLN A 62 4.90 -3.24 9.81
CA GLN A 62 3.85 -2.21 9.92
C GLN A 62 3.71 -1.64 11.35
N SER A 63 4.56 -2.01 12.31
CA SER A 63 4.45 -1.53 13.70
C SER A 63 4.56 0.01 13.81
N ALA A 64 3.55 0.66 14.37
CA ALA A 64 3.44 2.13 14.44
C ALA A 64 4.66 2.83 15.08
N TRP A 65 5.20 2.26 16.17
CA TRP A 65 6.35 2.82 16.89
C TRP A 65 7.63 2.97 16.03
N LEU A 66 7.75 2.25 14.91
CA LEU A 66 8.86 2.43 13.98
C LEU A 66 8.86 3.84 13.38
N TYR A 67 7.69 4.37 13.08
CA TYR A 67 7.51 5.71 12.51
C TYR A 67 7.62 6.81 13.58
N GLU A 68 7.29 6.50 14.84
CA GLU A 68 7.44 7.38 16.01
C GLU A 68 8.88 7.40 16.58
N GLY A 69 9.88 7.33 15.71
CA GLY A 69 11.31 7.40 16.06
C GLY A 69 12.05 6.07 16.13
N GLY A 70 11.38 4.92 15.98
CA GLY A 70 12.07 3.63 15.88
C GLY A 70 13.07 3.55 14.71
N PHE A 71 12.76 4.14 13.56
CA PHE A 71 13.72 4.29 12.45
C PHE A 71 14.93 5.16 12.81
N ALA A 72 14.76 6.22 13.61
CA ALA A 72 15.88 7.02 14.10
C ALA A 72 16.80 6.21 15.03
N ALA A 73 16.23 5.39 15.92
CA ALA A 73 17.00 4.46 16.73
C ALA A 73 17.74 3.42 15.87
N TYR A 74 17.07 2.84 14.86
CA TYR A 74 17.68 1.89 13.92
C TYR A 74 18.82 2.53 13.10
N ALA A 75 18.71 3.82 12.74
CA ALA A 75 19.77 4.58 12.09
C ALA A 75 21.00 4.80 13.01
N VAL A 76 20.80 5.07 14.31
CA VAL A 76 21.91 5.13 15.28
C VAL A 76 22.63 3.79 15.41
N VAL A 77 21.87 2.68 15.46
CA VAL A 77 22.43 1.32 15.45
C VAL A 77 23.22 1.05 14.16
N SER A 78 22.72 1.51 13.01
CA SER A 78 23.40 1.41 11.72
C SER A 78 24.70 2.24 11.68
N VAL A 79 24.73 3.43 12.28
CA VAL A 79 25.95 4.25 12.43
C VAL A 79 27.01 3.54 13.28
N ALA A 80 26.61 2.86 14.36
CA ALA A 80 27.53 2.04 15.17
C ALA A 80 28.12 0.88 14.36
N LEU A 81 27.29 0.18 13.56
CA LEU A 81 27.73 -0.89 12.67
C LEU A 81 28.73 -0.40 11.60
N ILE A 82 28.44 0.72 10.93
CA ILE A 82 29.34 1.31 9.92
C ILE A 82 30.66 1.74 10.57
N THR A 83 30.61 2.37 11.75
CA THR A 83 31.81 2.76 12.51
C THR A 83 32.68 1.55 12.86
N ALA A 84 32.05 0.42 13.24
CA ALA A 84 32.72 -0.84 13.53
C ALA A 84 33.32 -1.54 12.30
N ALA A 85 32.79 -1.30 11.10
CA ALA A 85 33.36 -1.79 9.85
C ALA A 85 34.62 -1.02 9.44
N ILE A 86 34.75 0.25 9.86
CA ILE A 86 35.86 1.16 9.51
C ILE A 86 37.09 0.97 10.41
N VAL A 87 36.90 0.66 11.71
CA VAL A 87 38.04 0.41 12.62
C VAL A 87 38.86 -0.79 12.18
N PRO A 88 40.20 -0.78 12.31
CA PRO A 88 41.06 -1.84 11.77
C PRO A 88 40.92 -3.22 12.46
N ILE A 89 40.16 -3.34 13.55
CA ILE A 89 40.04 -4.55 14.37
C ILE A 89 38.60 -5.09 14.43
N GLY A 90 38.40 -6.19 15.15
CA GLY A 90 37.08 -6.75 15.45
C GLY A 90 36.54 -7.73 14.41
N PRO A 91 35.50 -8.51 14.77
CA PRO A 91 34.91 -9.51 13.87
C PRO A 91 34.06 -8.86 12.76
N VAL A 92 33.36 -7.76 13.05
CA VAL A 92 32.50 -7.03 12.11
C VAL A 92 33.25 -6.69 10.83
N ARG A 93 34.38 -5.97 10.94
CA ARG A 93 35.24 -5.66 9.79
C ARG A 93 35.72 -6.92 9.07
N ARG A 94 36.13 -7.99 9.77
CA ARG A 94 36.63 -9.21 9.12
C ARG A 94 35.57 -9.87 8.25
N VAL A 95 34.33 -9.94 8.71
CA VAL A 95 33.20 -10.53 7.95
C VAL A 95 32.80 -9.62 6.79
N LEU A 96 32.62 -8.33 7.03
CA LEU A 96 32.19 -7.39 5.96
C LEU A 96 33.28 -7.14 4.90
N ALA A 97 34.56 -7.39 5.21
CA ALA A 97 35.67 -7.27 4.25
C ALA A 97 35.92 -8.53 3.39
N VAL A 98 35.16 -9.62 3.55
CA VAL A 98 35.33 -10.81 2.70
C VAL A 98 34.88 -10.49 1.26
N ARG A 99 35.69 -10.88 0.27
CA ARG A 99 35.55 -10.45 -1.15
C ARG A 99 34.13 -10.54 -1.73
N PRO A 100 33.31 -11.60 -1.51
CA PRO A 100 31.96 -11.67 -2.07
C PRO A 100 31.03 -10.60 -1.47
N LEU A 101 31.10 -10.33 -0.16
CA LEU A 101 30.29 -9.30 0.49
C LEU A 101 30.69 -7.90 0.02
N VAL A 102 31.99 -7.64 -0.12
CA VAL A 102 32.49 -6.40 -0.74
C VAL A 102 31.98 -6.25 -2.17
N TYR A 103 32.00 -7.32 -2.97
CA TYR A 103 31.52 -7.30 -4.35
C TYR A 103 30.00 -7.04 -4.44
N VAL A 104 29.18 -7.71 -3.61
CA VAL A 104 27.74 -7.41 -3.48
C VAL A 104 27.53 -5.94 -3.12
N GLY A 105 28.35 -5.39 -2.20
CA GLY A 105 28.38 -3.96 -1.89
C GLY A 105 28.64 -3.08 -3.13
N THR A 106 29.58 -3.46 -4.01
CA THR A 106 29.86 -2.67 -5.24
C THR A 106 28.71 -2.65 -6.24
N ILE A 107 27.91 -3.72 -6.33
CA ILE A 107 26.77 -3.82 -7.26
C ILE A 107 25.41 -3.51 -6.59
N SER A 108 25.41 -3.17 -5.29
CA SER A 108 24.22 -3.01 -4.46
C SER A 108 23.22 -1.98 -4.99
N TYR A 109 23.71 -0.90 -5.59
CA TYR A 109 22.88 0.12 -6.24
C TYR A 109 22.07 -0.46 -7.41
N GLY A 110 22.73 -1.21 -8.30
CA GLY A 110 22.05 -1.91 -9.40
C GLY A 110 21.02 -2.93 -8.88
N ILE A 111 21.35 -3.70 -7.84
CA ILE A 111 20.39 -4.63 -7.22
C ILE A 111 19.16 -3.86 -6.71
N TYR A 112 19.36 -2.75 -5.98
CA TYR A 112 18.27 -1.93 -5.46
C TYR A 112 17.37 -1.38 -6.59
N VAL A 113 17.93 -0.90 -7.69
CA VAL A 113 17.15 -0.37 -8.82
C VAL A 113 16.38 -1.47 -9.56
N TYR A 114 17.01 -2.62 -9.84
CA TYR A 114 16.42 -3.63 -10.72
C TYR A 114 15.55 -4.67 -10.02
N HIS A 115 15.76 -4.96 -8.73
CA HIS A 115 15.02 -6.04 -8.05
C HIS A 115 13.50 -5.80 -8.06
N TRP A 116 13.04 -4.59 -7.71
CA TRP A 116 11.61 -4.30 -7.59
C TRP A 116 10.81 -4.56 -8.87
N PRO A 117 11.16 -3.98 -10.05
CA PRO A 117 10.42 -4.28 -11.28
C PRO A 117 10.57 -5.75 -11.70
N ILE A 118 11.73 -6.38 -11.51
CA ILE A 118 11.92 -7.80 -11.84
C ILE A 118 11.01 -8.69 -11.00
N PHE A 119 10.87 -8.41 -9.69
CA PHE A 119 10.01 -9.18 -8.80
C PHE A 119 8.56 -9.09 -9.28
N LEU A 120 8.05 -7.87 -9.54
CA LEU A 120 6.71 -7.66 -10.09
C LEU A 120 6.47 -8.36 -11.43
N PHE A 121 7.45 -8.32 -12.35
CA PHE A 121 7.32 -9.01 -13.65
C PHE A 121 7.32 -10.53 -13.49
N VAL A 122 8.17 -11.10 -12.64
CA VAL A 122 8.18 -12.56 -12.39
C VAL A 122 6.85 -13.01 -11.77
N ASP A 123 6.35 -12.28 -10.77
CA ASP A 123 5.07 -12.62 -10.11
C ASP A 123 3.87 -12.50 -11.06
N ARG A 124 3.90 -11.54 -11.98
CA ARG A 124 2.84 -11.37 -12.99
C ARG A 124 2.90 -12.41 -14.12
N LEU A 125 4.10 -12.85 -14.52
CA LEU A 125 4.29 -13.77 -15.65
C LEU A 125 4.19 -15.25 -15.25
N TRP A 126 4.55 -15.59 -14.01
CA TRP A 126 4.53 -16.96 -13.50
C TRP A 126 3.84 -17.08 -12.12
N PRO A 127 2.55 -16.70 -12.00
CA PRO A 127 1.83 -16.68 -10.72
C PRO A 127 1.64 -18.07 -10.09
N SER A 128 1.80 -19.15 -10.86
CA SER A 128 1.71 -20.54 -10.38
C SER A 128 3.06 -21.16 -9.96
N LEU A 129 4.15 -20.40 -10.00
CA LEU A 129 5.48 -20.87 -9.61
C LEU A 129 5.65 -20.77 -8.09
N ALA A 130 5.99 -21.88 -7.44
CA ALA A 130 6.21 -21.91 -5.99
C ALA A 130 7.28 -20.91 -5.51
N ASP A 131 7.17 -20.43 -4.27
CA ASP A 131 7.96 -19.31 -3.75
C ASP A 131 9.48 -19.48 -3.88
N ALA A 132 9.99 -20.67 -3.55
CA ALA A 132 11.42 -20.95 -3.59
C ALA A 132 12.02 -20.89 -5.02
N PRO A 133 11.47 -21.60 -6.03
CA PRO A 133 11.93 -21.42 -7.41
C PRO A 133 11.62 -20.03 -7.97
N ALA A 134 10.50 -19.39 -7.61
CA ALA A 134 10.22 -18.01 -8.03
C ALA A 134 11.28 -17.02 -7.50
N PHE A 135 11.65 -17.12 -6.23
CA PHE A 135 12.71 -16.32 -5.62
C PHE A 135 14.09 -16.59 -6.27
N ALA A 136 14.39 -17.86 -6.57
CA ALA A 136 15.60 -18.22 -7.30
C ALA A 136 15.66 -17.58 -8.69
N VAL A 137 14.57 -17.59 -9.45
CA VAL A 137 14.45 -16.91 -10.76
C VAL A 137 14.63 -15.40 -10.60
N LYS A 138 13.94 -14.77 -9.64
CA LYS A 138 14.05 -13.32 -9.36
C LYS A 138 15.51 -12.90 -9.09
N LEU A 139 16.24 -13.66 -8.27
CA LEU A 139 17.67 -13.42 -8.02
C LEU A 139 18.54 -13.69 -9.26
N ALA A 140 18.25 -14.78 -10.00
CA ALA A 140 18.99 -15.17 -11.20
C ALA A 140 18.84 -14.18 -12.37
N VAL A 141 17.79 -13.35 -12.39
CA VAL A 141 17.66 -12.23 -13.33
C VAL A 141 18.27 -10.94 -12.75
N THR A 142 17.97 -10.63 -11.48
CA THR A 142 18.40 -9.37 -10.83
C THR A 142 19.92 -9.26 -10.72
N VAL A 143 20.61 -10.30 -10.26
CA VAL A 143 22.05 -10.22 -9.97
C VAL A 143 22.88 -10.08 -11.26
N PRO A 144 22.66 -10.86 -12.33
CA PRO A 144 23.37 -10.64 -13.60
C PRO A 144 23.07 -9.28 -14.23
N LEU A 145 21.84 -8.77 -14.14
CA LEU A 145 21.52 -7.42 -14.65
C LEU A 145 22.25 -6.33 -13.86
N ALA A 146 22.29 -6.43 -12.52
CA ALA A 146 23.06 -5.54 -11.67
C ALA A 146 24.57 -5.61 -11.95
N VAL A 147 25.13 -6.81 -12.19
CA VAL A 147 26.54 -6.99 -12.60
C VAL A 147 26.81 -6.37 -13.97
N ALA A 148 25.90 -6.51 -14.94
CA ALA A 148 26.00 -5.90 -16.26
C ALA A 148 25.95 -4.36 -16.17
N SER A 149 24.98 -3.81 -15.42
CA SER A 149 24.90 -2.37 -15.11
C SER A 149 26.19 -1.86 -14.49
N HIS A 150 26.66 -2.52 -13.43
CA HIS A 150 27.89 -2.12 -12.75
C HIS A 150 29.10 -2.11 -13.69
N ARG A 151 29.28 -3.15 -14.50
CA ARG A 151 30.45 -3.30 -15.40
C ARG A 151 30.40 -2.39 -16.62
N PHE A 152 29.23 -2.19 -17.23
CA PHE A 152 29.11 -1.51 -18.54
C PHE A 152 28.60 -0.06 -18.45
N LEU A 153 27.86 0.30 -17.40
CA LEU A 153 27.32 1.64 -17.19
C LEU A 153 28.02 2.33 -16.02
N GLU A 154 27.90 1.79 -14.80
CA GLU A 154 28.29 2.51 -13.58
C GLU A 154 29.81 2.68 -13.45
N HIS A 155 30.59 1.63 -13.68
CA HIS A 155 32.05 1.69 -13.54
C HIS A 155 32.71 2.62 -14.57
N PRO A 156 32.34 2.63 -15.87
CA PRO A 156 32.83 3.62 -16.84
C PRO A 156 32.41 5.07 -16.54
N ILE A 157 31.22 5.29 -15.96
CA ILE A 157 30.77 6.61 -15.51
C ILE A 157 31.61 7.08 -14.31
N ARG A 158 31.72 6.26 -13.26
CA ARG A 158 32.44 6.58 -12.01
C ARG A 158 33.93 6.89 -12.22
N HIS A 159 34.57 6.25 -13.20
CA HIS A 159 36.01 6.41 -13.48
C HIS A 159 36.31 7.25 -14.75
N GLY A 160 35.30 7.88 -15.35
CA GLY A 160 35.45 8.82 -16.49
C GLY A 160 35.93 8.25 -17.83
N SER A 161 36.32 6.97 -17.87
CA SER A 161 37.13 6.36 -18.96
C SER A 161 36.44 6.23 -20.32
N ARG A 162 35.14 6.50 -20.43
CA ARG A 162 34.39 6.53 -21.70
C ARG A 162 33.62 7.82 -21.96
N ILE A 163 33.70 8.80 -21.05
CA ILE A 163 32.94 10.06 -21.12
C ILE A 163 33.89 11.26 -21.27
N ALA A 164 35.18 11.12 -20.96
CA ALA A 164 36.19 12.14 -21.22
C ALA A 164 36.30 12.56 -22.70
N GLY A 165 35.92 11.70 -23.66
CA GLY A 165 35.97 11.98 -25.11
C GLY A 165 34.65 12.42 -25.75
N ARG A 166 33.52 12.33 -25.03
CA ARG A 166 32.19 12.77 -25.52
C ARG A 166 31.49 13.51 -24.39
N ARG A 167 31.25 14.81 -24.59
CA ARG A 167 30.67 15.77 -23.62
C ARG A 167 29.69 15.06 -22.65
N PRO A 168 30.00 14.93 -21.34
CA PRO A 168 29.16 14.19 -20.40
C PRO A 168 27.67 14.58 -20.45
N TRP A 169 27.44 15.86 -20.72
CA TRP A 169 26.16 16.52 -20.85
C TRP A 169 25.28 15.98 -22.00
N THR A 170 25.80 15.17 -22.93
CA THR A 170 25.00 14.52 -23.99
C THR A 170 24.68 13.06 -23.72
N VAL A 171 25.33 12.42 -22.74
CA VAL A 171 25.13 10.98 -22.42
C VAL A 171 24.45 10.79 -21.05
N ALA A 172 24.78 11.65 -20.08
CA ALA A 172 24.13 11.67 -18.77
C ALA A 172 22.62 12.01 -18.76
N PRO A 173 22.08 12.90 -19.63
CA PRO A 173 20.67 13.27 -19.50
C PRO A 173 19.73 12.15 -19.92
N VAL A 174 20.10 11.19 -20.78
CA VAL A 174 19.16 10.17 -21.26
C VAL A 174 18.62 9.27 -20.12
N PRO A 175 19.45 8.60 -19.30
CA PRO A 175 18.93 7.82 -18.16
C PRO A 175 18.36 8.72 -17.07
N MET A 176 18.87 9.94 -16.90
CA MET A 176 18.38 10.87 -15.88
C MET A 176 17.02 11.46 -16.25
N VAL A 177 16.74 11.67 -17.54
CA VAL A 177 15.44 12.04 -18.10
C VAL A 177 14.51 10.82 -18.13
N ALA A 178 14.99 9.60 -18.36
CA ALA A 178 14.15 8.40 -18.24
C ALA A 178 13.69 8.16 -16.78
N VAL A 179 14.59 8.30 -15.80
CA VAL A 179 14.26 8.20 -14.37
C VAL A 179 13.45 9.40 -13.91
N ALA A 180 13.79 10.63 -14.34
CA ALA A 180 12.98 11.81 -14.01
C ALA A 180 11.61 11.77 -14.69
N ALA A 181 11.47 11.26 -15.91
CA ALA A 181 10.17 11.06 -16.55
C ALA A 181 9.37 9.95 -15.85
N GLY A 182 10.01 8.86 -15.43
CA GLY A 182 9.36 7.82 -14.62
C GLY A 182 8.91 8.34 -13.25
N ALA A 183 9.73 9.11 -12.55
CA ALA A 183 9.38 9.70 -11.26
C ALA A 183 8.37 10.85 -11.38
N LEU A 184 8.47 11.68 -12.43
CA LEU A 184 7.53 12.77 -12.73
C LEU A 184 6.17 12.21 -13.17
N ALA A 185 6.15 11.13 -13.95
CA ALA A 185 4.92 10.40 -14.29
C ALA A 185 4.28 9.68 -13.08
N VAL A 186 5.02 9.51 -11.97
CA VAL A 186 4.51 8.97 -10.69
C VAL A 186 4.14 10.08 -9.69
N THR A 187 4.67 11.30 -9.85
CA THR A 187 4.39 12.45 -8.95
C THR A 187 3.40 13.46 -9.50
N LEU A 188 3.27 13.60 -10.82
CA LEU A 188 2.14 14.30 -11.46
C LEU A 188 0.81 13.53 -11.33
N THR A 189 0.85 12.32 -10.78
CA THR A 189 -0.31 11.45 -10.50
C THR A 189 -0.49 11.19 -8.99
N ALA A 190 0.06 12.03 -8.10
CA ALA A 190 0.18 11.75 -6.67
C ALA A 190 -0.71 12.66 -5.76
N PRO A 191 -1.60 12.07 -4.91
CA PRO A 191 -2.52 12.81 -4.04
C PRO A 191 -1.92 13.73 -2.94
N PRO A 192 -2.72 14.68 -2.41
CA PRO A 192 -2.37 15.69 -1.41
C PRO A 192 -3.31 15.54 -0.19
N PRO A 193 -3.91 16.63 0.33
CA PRO A 193 -5.24 16.58 0.96
C PRO A 193 -6.32 17.29 0.11
N ILE A 194 -7.46 16.63 -0.10
CA ILE A 194 -8.54 17.10 -1.00
C ILE A 194 -9.84 17.43 -0.25
N ILE A 195 -10.02 16.88 0.94
CA ILE A 195 -11.25 17.02 1.70
C ILE A 195 -11.03 17.99 2.84
N ASP A 196 -11.93 18.97 2.94
CA ASP A 196 -12.22 19.67 4.18
C ASP A 196 -12.89 18.66 5.12
N PHE A 197 -12.05 17.96 5.90
CA PHE A 197 -12.49 16.87 6.76
C PHE A 197 -13.43 17.36 7.87
N ASP A 198 -13.28 18.62 8.32
CA ASP A 198 -14.16 19.21 9.31
C ASP A 198 -15.58 19.38 8.76
N LYS A 199 -15.74 19.80 7.50
CA LYS A 199 -17.06 19.87 6.84
C LYS A 199 -17.69 18.49 6.63
N ALA A 200 -16.92 17.52 6.13
CA ALA A 200 -17.43 16.16 5.89
C ALA A 200 -17.86 15.47 7.20
N GLN A 201 -17.14 15.70 8.30
CA GLN A 201 -17.44 15.13 9.61
C GLN A 201 -18.66 15.80 10.27
N GLN A 202 -18.94 17.08 9.98
CA GLN A 202 -20.17 17.77 10.39
C GLN A 202 -21.41 17.26 9.63
N GLU A 203 -21.30 17.04 8.31
CA GLU A 203 -22.41 16.51 7.49
C GLU A 203 -22.77 15.07 7.89
N LEU A 204 -21.79 14.22 8.17
CA LEU A 204 -22.01 12.86 8.69
C LEU A 204 -22.63 12.85 10.09
N ALA A 205 -22.22 13.77 10.98
CA ALA A 205 -22.80 13.90 12.31
C ALA A 205 -24.30 14.27 12.25
N ALA A 206 -24.67 15.22 11.39
CA ALA A 206 -26.07 15.61 11.18
C ALA A 206 -26.94 14.45 10.69
N ALA A 207 -26.46 13.69 9.69
CA ALA A 207 -27.17 12.50 9.20
C ALA A 207 -27.28 11.38 10.26
N THR A 208 -26.31 11.27 11.17
CA THR A 208 -26.31 10.27 12.24
C THR A 208 -27.34 10.58 13.32
N ASP A 209 -27.55 11.87 13.66
CA ASP A 209 -28.52 12.26 14.67
C ASP A 209 -29.98 12.14 14.18
N ASP A 210 -30.25 12.35 12.89
CA ASP A 210 -31.55 12.03 12.28
C ASP A 210 -31.87 10.52 12.37
N LEU A 211 -30.88 9.65 12.12
CA LEU A 211 -31.06 8.19 12.27
C LEU A 211 -31.33 7.78 13.73
N ARG A 212 -30.66 8.42 14.70
CA ARG A 212 -30.88 8.19 16.15
C ARG A 212 -32.25 8.67 16.65
N ALA A 213 -32.93 9.56 15.94
CA ALA A 213 -34.29 9.98 16.27
C ALA A 213 -35.33 8.87 15.99
N THR A 214 -34.96 7.82 15.25
CA THR A 214 -35.81 6.65 14.98
C THR A 214 -35.59 5.60 16.07
N PRO A 215 -36.62 5.19 16.84
CA PRO A 215 -36.46 4.14 17.85
C PRO A 215 -36.07 2.81 17.19
N PRO A 216 -35.02 2.11 17.66
CA PRO A 216 -34.73 0.77 17.17
C PRO A 216 -35.87 -0.19 17.53
N PRO A 217 -36.14 -1.23 16.72
CA PRO A 217 -37.12 -2.25 17.05
C PRO A 217 -36.77 -2.92 18.39
N SER A 218 -37.76 -3.11 19.25
CA SER A 218 -37.56 -3.62 20.61
C SER A 218 -37.10 -5.08 20.60
N VAL A 219 -35.86 -5.33 21.01
CA VAL A 219 -35.31 -6.68 21.20
C VAL A 219 -35.74 -7.23 22.57
N ASP A 220 -36.19 -8.48 22.61
CA ASP A 220 -36.63 -9.17 23.82
C ASP A 220 -35.47 -9.42 24.80
N PRO A 221 -35.53 -8.92 26.06
CA PRO A 221 -34.50 -9.17 27.08
C PRO A 221 -34.34 -10.65 27.48
N ALA A 222 -35.24 -11.55 27.07
CA ALA A 222 -35.16 -12.98 27.34
C ALA A 222 -34.21 -13.75 26.38
N ALA A 223 -33.67 -13.08 25.35
CA ALA A 223 -32.68 -13.70 24.47
C ALA A 223 -31.39 -14.06 25.25
N GLN A 224 -31.14 -15.36 25.36
CA GLN A 224 -29.91 -15.93 25.94
C GLN A 224 -28.69 -15.32 25.24
N THR A 225 -27.59 -15.10 25.98
CA THR A 225 -26.34 -14.50 25.46
C THR A 225 -26.06 -15.03 24.05
N PRO A 226 -26.14 -14.18 23.01
CA PRO A 226 -26.18 -14.70 21.65
C PRO A 226 -24.90 -15.48 21.35
N PRO A 227 -24.95 -16.47 20.44
CA PRO A 227 -23.72 -16.95 19.83
C PRO A 227 -22.94 -15.74 19.32
N ARG A 228 -21.59 -15.81 19.43
CA ARG A 228 -20.70 -14.73 18.95
C ARG A 228 -21.19 -14.23 17.59
N PRO A 229 -21.26 -12.90 17.37
CA PRO A 229 -21.74 -12.38 16.10
C PRO A 229 -21.02 -13.04 14.93
N ARG A 230 -21.79 -13.61 14.00
CA ARG A 230 -21.29 -14.24 12.78
C ARG A 230 -21.30 -13.16 11.72
N VAL A 231 -20.12 -12.61 11.43
CA VAL A 231 -19.96 -11.44 10.58
C VAL A 231 -19.52 -11.88 9.19
N ALA A 232 -20.34 -11.59 8.18
CA ALA A 232 -19.98 -11.70 6.78
C ALA A 232 -19.79 -10.29 6.18
N LEU A 233 -18.90 -10.15 5.19
CA LEU A 233 -18.67 -8.88 4.51
C LEU A 233 -18.88 -8.99 2.99
N PHE A 234 -19.61 -8.04 2.43
CA PHE A 234 -20.10 -8.06 1.06
C PHE A 234 -19.70 -6.77 0.30
N GLY A 235 -19.33 -6.90 -0.97
CA GLY A 235 -19.08 -5.77 -1.87
C GLY A 235 -17.95 -6.00 -2.87
N ASP A 236 -17.17 -4.95 -3.13
CA ASP A 236 -16.19 -4.93 -4.22
C ASP A 236 -14.72 -5.13 -3.74
N SER A 237 -13.75 -4.72 -4.58
CA SER A 237 -12.34 -4.58 -4.21
C SER A 237 -12.06 -3.81 -2.91
N THR A 238 -12.87 -2.81 -2.58
CA THR A 238 -12.71 -2.03 -1.34
C THR A 238 -13.20 -2.84 -0.13
N ALA A 239 -14.30 -3.58 -0.30
CA ALA A 239 -14.82 -4.51 0.70
C ALA A 239 -13.80 -5.61 0.98
N MET A 240 -13.20 -6.20 -0.05
CA MET A 240 -12.15 -7.22 0.08
C MET A 240 -10.97 -6.78 0.97
N LEU A 241 -10.53 -5.52 0.85
CA LEU A 241 -9.47 -4.97 1.71
C LEU A 241 -9.93 -4.83 3.18
N THR A 242 -11.17 -4.39 3.40
CA THR A 242 -11.78 -4.32 4.73
C THR A 242 -11.97 -5.72 5.34
N ALA A 243 -12.32 -6.73 4.54
CA ALA A 243 -12.49 -8.12 4.99
C ALA A 243 -11.21 -8.68 5.63
N TYR A 244 -10.05 -8.47 5.00
CA TYR A 244 -8.77 -8.91 5.56
C TYR A 244 -8.46 -8.24 6.92
N GLY A 245 -8.67 -6.92 7.01
CA GLY A 245 -8.48 -6.18 8.26
C GLY A 245 -9.43 -6.66 9.36
N LEU A 246 -10.73 -6.73 9.03
CA LEU A 246 -11.81 -7.15 9.94
C LEU A 246 -11.58 -8.57 10.47
N ASN A 247 -11.34 -9.55 9.58
CA ASN A 247 -11.05 -10.92 9.97
C ASN A 247 -9.85 -11.01 10.93
N SER A 248 -8.77 -10.28 10.64
CA SER A 248 -7.59 -10.26 11.52
C SER A 248 -7.89 -9.69 12.91
N SER A 249 -8.71 -8.64 12.99
CA SER A 249 -9.11 -7.99 14.25
C SER A 249 -10.08 -8.84 15.05
N LEU A 250 -11.06 -9.48 14.39
CA LEU A 250 -12.02 -10.38 15.04
C LEU A 250 -11.34 -11.65 15.55
N THR A 251 -10.43 -12.24 14.77
CA THR A 251 -9.62 -13.40 15.20
C THR A 251 -8.75 -13.07 16.42
N ALA A 252 -8.16 -11.87 16.47
CA ALA A 252 -7.29 -11.45 17.56
C ALA A 252 -8.04 -11.07 18.85
N SER A 253 -9.23 -10.47 18.73
CA SER A 253 -10.06 -10.05 19.87
C SER A 253 -10.95 -11.17 20.42
N GLY A 254 -11.44 -12.06 19.54
CA GLY A 254 -12.44 -13.07 19.87
C GLY A 254 -13.83 -12.51 20.16
N GLU A 255 -14.11 -11.27 19.71
CA GLU A 255 -15.39 -10.58 19.92
C GLU A 255 -16.51 -11.11 19.01
N ALA A 256 -16.16 -11.55 17.81
CA ALA A 256 -17.07 -12.08 16.80
C ALA A 256 -16.34 -13.12 15.94
N ASP A 257 -17.11 -13.99 15.27
CA ASP A 257 -16.58 -14.98 14.34
C ASP A 257 -16.78 -14.47 12.90
N PHE A 258 -15.70 -14.30 12.14
CA PHE A 258 -15.78 -13.90 10.73
C PHE A 258 -16.09 -15.12 9.86
N VAL A 259 -17.22 -15.08 9.14
CA VAL A 259 -17.77 -16.25 8.42
C VAL A 259 -17.71 -16.14 6.89
N GLY A 260 -16.93 -15.20 6.36
CA GLY A 260 -16.75 -15.02 4.91
C GLY A 260 -17.63 -13.91 4.34
N GLY A 261 -18.43 -14.22 3.33
CA GLY A 261 -19.14 -13.23 2.52
C GLY A 261 -18.45 -12.95 1.20
N TRP A 262 -19.20 -12.36 0.27
CA TRP A 262 -18.78 -12.23 -1.13
C TRP A 262 -18.15 -10.87 -1.42
N THR A 263 -16.84 -10.86 -1.71
CA THR A 263 -16.14 -9.66 -2.18
C THR A 263 -15.47 -9.93 -3.52
N GLN A 264 -15.86 -9.21 -4.58
CA GLN A 264 -15.30 -9.44 -5.92
C GLN A 264 -14.74 -8.18 -6.58
N LEU A 265 -13.56 -8.32 -7.20
CA LEU A 265 -12.85 -7.21 -7.84
C LEU A 265 -13.69 -6.60 -8.96
N GLY A 266 -14.07 -5.34 -8.82
CA GLY A 266 -14.86 -4.65 -9.83
C GLY A 266 -16.37 -4.91 -9.76
N CYS A 267 -16.89 -5.63 -8.75
CA CYS A 267 -18.33 -5.86 -8.60
C CYS A 267 -18.91 -5.02 -7.45
N GLY A 268 -19.50 -3.88 -7.81
CA GLY A 268 -20.43 -3.17 -6.94
C GLY A 268 -21.85 -3.75 -7.02
N ILE A 269 -22.80 -3.11 -6.35
CA ILE A 269 -24.22 -3.53 -6.31
C ILE A 269 -25.01 -3.09 -7.55
N SER A 270 -24.52 -2.10 -8.30
CA SER A 270 -25.21 -1.60 -9.50
C SER A 270 -25.08 -2.57 -10.69
N ARG A 271 -26.08 -3.44 -10.90
CA ARG A 271 -26.14 -4.43 -12.00
C ARG A 271 -26.41 -3.83 -13.38
N TYR A 272 -26.08 -4.61 -14.40
CA TYR A 272 -26.39 -4.43 -15.82
C TYR A 272 -25.93 -3.09 -16.46
N GLY A 273 -26.17 -2.94 -17.76
CA GLY A 273 -25.81 -1.75 -18.50
C GLY A 273 -24.29 -1.55 -18.62
N GLU A 274 -23.89 -0.30 -18.85
CA GLU A 274 -22.48 0.10 -18.93
C GLU A 274 -22.10 1.03 -17.77
N ARG A 275 -20.79 1.08 -17.50
CA ARG A 275 -20.15 2.01 -16.58
C ARG A 275 -18.96 2.68 -17.26
N ARG A 276 -18.65 3.92 -16.87
CA ARG A 276 -17.40 4.58 -17.25
C ARG A 276 -16.77 5.35 -16.09
N ASP A 277 -15.48 5.13 -15.90
CA ASP A 277 -14.58 6.10 -15.27
C ASP A 277 -13.75 6.78 -16.36
N GLY A 278 -12.93 7.79 -16.04
CA GLY A 278 -12.13 8.53 -17.01
C GLY A 278 -11.09 7.70 -17.79
N LYS A 279 -10.88 6.42 -17.43
CA LYS A 279 -9.87 5.51 -17.98
C LYS A 279 -10.48 4.21 -18.55
N PHE A 280 -11.68 3.81 -18.13
CA PHE A 280 -12.39 2.60 -18.54
C PHE A 280 -13.84 2.90 -18.91
N GLN A 281 -14.32 2.37 -20.04
CA GLN A 281 -15.74 2.25 -20.36
C GLN A 281 -16.04 0.80 -20.75
N GLY A 282 -17.13 0.22 -20.21
CA GLY A 282 -17.58 -1.10 -20.63
C GLY A 282 -18.83 -1.59 -19.90
N PRO A 283 -19.39 -2.73 -20.32
CA PRO A 283 -20.53 -3.36 -19.66
C PRO A 283 -20.16 -3.87 -18.26
N VAL A 284 -21.16 -3.96 -17.38
CA VAL A 284 -21.04 -4.72 -16.13
C VAL A 284 -21.07 -6.21 -16.46
N SER A 285 -20.10 -6.99 -15.96
CA SER A 285 -19.96 -8.42 -16.27
C SER A 285 -21.14 -9.24 -15.74
N GLU A 286 -21.43 -10.37 -16.39
CA GLU A 286 -22.49 -11.29 -15.94
C GLU A 286 -22.27 -11.77 -14.50
N GLU A 287 -21.02 -11.96 -14.09
CA GLU A 287 -20.62 -12.26 -12.71
C GLU A 287 -21.07 -11.17 -11.72
N CYS A 288 -20.76 -9.90 -11.99
CA CYS A 288 -21.23 -8.80 -11.14
C CYS A 288 -22.76 -8.61 -11.23
N ASN A 289 -23.40 -9.03 -12.33
CA ASN A 289 -24.85 -8.97 -12.49
C ASN A 289 -25.60 -10.03 -11.67
N ALA A 290 -24.89 -11.07 -11.20
CA ALA A 290 -25.40 -12.15 -10.36
C ALA A 290 -24.88 -12.08 -8.91
N TRP A 291 -24.59 -10.86 -8.42
CA TRP A 291 -24.13 -10.67 -7.03
C TRP A 291 -25.17 -11.19 -6.04
N ASP A 292 -26.47 -11.07 -6.33
CA ASP A 292 -27.56 -11.53 -5.46
C ASP A 292 -27.55 -13.05 -5.23
N GLN A 293 -27.35 -13.82 -6.31
CA GLN A 293 -27.19 -15.28 -6.22
C GLN A 293 -25.92 -15.66 -5.46
N SER A 294 -24.84 -14.91 -5.65
CA SER A 294 -23.57 -15.15 -4.96
C SER A 294 -23.63 -14.79 -3.48
N TRP A 295 -24.35 -13.73 -3.13
CA TRP A 295 -24.56 -13.31 -1.73
C TRP A 295 -25.50 -14.30 -1.03
N GLN A 296 -26.57 -14.78 -1.68
CA GLN A 296 -27.43 -15.83 -1.12
C GLN A 296 -26.63 -17.11 -0.82
N HIS A 297 -25.72 -17.53 -1.70
CA HIS A 297 -24.87 -18.69 -1.46
C HIS A 297 -24.01 -18.54 -0.19
N GLU A 298 -23.42 -17.36 0.04
CA GLU A 298 -22.67 -17.05 1.27
C GLU A 298 -23.57 -16.92 2.52
N LEU A 299 -24.83 -16.49 2.37
CA LEU A 299 -25.81 -16.54 3.46
C LEU A 299 -26.13 -18.00 3.84
N ASP A 300 -26.36 -18.86 2.85
CA ASP A 300 -26.68 -20.28 3.03
C ASP A 300 -25.52 -21.04 3.71
N GLU A 301 -24.27 -20.81 3.28
CA GLU A 301 -23.08 -21.47 3.86
C GLU A 301 -22.63 -20.82 5.17
N GLY A 302 -22.52 -19.50 5.20
CA GLY A 302 -21.93 -18.72 6.28
C GLY A 302 -22.88 -18.46 7.45
N GLN A 303 -24.20 -18.49 7.22
CA GLN A 303 -25.26 -18.13 8.17
C GLN A 303 -24.91 -16.95 9.09
N PRO A 304 -24.54 -15.78 8.52
CA PRO A 304 -24.22 -14.60 9.30
C PRO A 304 -25.44 -14.04 10.01
N ASN A 305 -25.26 -13.47 11.20
CA ASN A 305 -26.27 -12.64 11.87
C ASN A 305 -25.91 -11.14 11.82
N VAL A 306 -24.76 -10.80 11.26
CA VAL A 306 -24.35 -9.43 10.88
C VAL A 306 -23.80 -9.47 9.46
N ALA A 307 -24.47 -8.78 8.54
CA ALA A 307 -24.05 -8.65 7.14
C ALA A 307 -23.52 -7.24 6.90
N VAL A 308 -22.21 -7.10 6.71
CA VAL A 308 -21.57 -5.79 6.52
C VAL A 308 -21.41 -5.53 5.03
N VAL A 309 -22.03 -4.47 4.52
CA VAL A 309 -21.94 -4.09 3.10
C VAL A 309 -21.01 -2.89 2.95
N GLN A 310 -20.05 -2.99 2.04
CA GLN A 310 -19.22 -1.86 1.65
C GLN A 310 -19.26 -1.66 0.13
N VAL A 311 -19.92 -0.59 -0.29
CA VAL A 311 -19.93 -0.12 -1.69
C VAL A 311 -18.64 0.59 -2.06
N GLY A 312 -18.33 0.56 -3.34
CA GLY A 312 -17.04 0.97 -3.88
C GLY A 312 -17.14 2.14 -4.86
N PRO A 313 -16.11 2.35 -5.71
CA PRO A 313 -16.19 3.34 -6.79
C PRO A 313 -17.35 3.11 -7.77
N TRP A 314 -17.81 1.87 -7.94
CA TRP A 314 -18.71 1.47 -9.02
C TRP A 314 -20.15 1.97 -8.88
N GLU A 315 -20.48 2.50 -7.71
CA GLU A 315 -21.73 3.20 -7.38
C GLU A 315 -21.64 4.71 -7.65
N VAL A 316 -20.43 5.28 -7.82
CA VAL A 316 -20.24 6.73 -8.00
C VAL A 316 -19.70 7.14 -9.39
N VAL A 317 -19.32 6.16 -10.21
CA VAL A 317 -18.96 6.35 -11.63
C VAL A 317 -20.18 6.68 -12.48
N ASP A 318 -19.95 7.25 -13.68
CA ASP A 318 -21.01 7.42 -14.67
C ASP A 318 -21.57 6.03 -15.08
N ARG A 319 -22.89 5.94 -15.14
CA ARG A 319 -23.64 4.74 -15.53
C ARG A 319 -24.55 4.99 -16.72
N LYS A 320 -24.67 3.98 -17.57
CA LYS A 320 -25.68 3.93 -18.63
C LYS A 320 -26.52 2.69 -18.38
N LEU A 321 -27.71 2.90 -17.82
CA LEU A 321 -28.60 1.82 -17.39
C LEU A 321 -29.16 1.05 -18.60
N PRO A 322 -29.67 -0.19 -18.42
CA PRO A 322 -30.29 -0.94 -19.49
C PRO A 322 -31.41 -0.16 -20.19
N GLY A 323 -31.26 0.08 -21.50
CA GLY A 323 -32.22 0.83 -22.30
C GLY A 323 -32.06 2.35 -22.27
N ASP A 324 -31.21 2.92 -21.41
CA ASP A 324 -30.89 4.35 -21.47
C ASP A 324 -30.04 4.68 -22.70
N ALA A 325 -30.37 5.81 -23.36
CA ALA A 325 -29.55 6.36 -24.43
C ALA A 325 -28.33 7.13 -23.91
N MET A 326 -28.43 7.69 -22.70
CA MET A 326 -27.51 8.67 -22.12
C MET A 326 -26.79 8.16 -20.87
N TRP A 327 -25.68 8.80 -20.52
CA TRP A 327 -24.97 8.57 -19.28
C TRP A 327 -25.59 9.38 -18.14
N ARG A 328 -25.62 8.79 -16.94
CA ARG A 328 -26.11 9.36 -15.68
C ARG A 328 -25.01 9.26 -14.63
N ALA A 329 -25.10 10.08 -13.59
CA ALA A 329 -24.23 10.06 -12.43
C ALA A 329 -25.06 10.21 -11.15
N ILE A 330 -24.43 10.06 -9.98
CA ILE A 330 -25.07 10.43 -8.70
C ILE A 330 -25.57 11.88 -8.78
N GLY A 331 -26.80 12.10 -8.31
CA GLY A 331 -27.53 13.37 -8.44
C GLY A 331 -28.40 13.48 -9.70
N ASP A 332 -28.39 12.47 -10.59
CA ASP A 332 -29.48 12.26 -11.56
C ASP A 332 -30.58 11.44 -10.85
N PRO A 333 -31.82 11.96 -10.72
CA PRO A 333 -32.90 11.24 -10.02
C PRO A 333 -33.14 9.82 -10.52
N VAL A 334 -32.96 9.55 -11.81
CA VAL A 334 -33.17 8.20 -12.38
C VAL A 334 -32.07 7.23 -11.92
N TYR A 335 -30.83 7.71 -11.80
CA TYR A 335 -29.74 6.87 -11.29
C TYR A 335 -29.79 6.75 -9.76
N ASP A 336 -30.13 7.83 -9.04
CA ASP A 336 -30.27 7.82 -7.58
C ASP A 336 -31.41 6.87 -7.14
N ASP A 337 -32.54 6.86 -7.86
CA ASP A 337 -33.65 5.94 -7.59
C ASP A 337 -33.30 4.48 -7.95
N TYR A 338 -32.57 4.27 -9.06
CA TYR A 338 -32.05 2.94 -9.43
C TYR A 338 -31.06 2.39 -8.39
N LEU A 339 -30.08 3.19 -7.97
CA LEU A 339 -29.08 2.81 -6.97
C LEU A 339 -29.73 2.56 -5.61
N ARG A 340 -30.70 3.40 -5.20
CA ARG A 340 -31.51 3.15 -4.00
C ARG A 340 -32.27 1.83 -4.09
N GLY A 341 -32.81 1.49 -5.26
CA GLY A 341 -33.43 0.20 -5.53
C GLY A 341 -32.48 -0.98 -5.29
N GLU A 342 -31.26 -0.92 -5.81
CA GLU A 342 -30.27 -1.98 -5.58
C GLU A 342 -29.76 -2.04 -4.13
N MET A 343 -29.64 -0.91 -3.44
CA MET A 343 -29.36 -0.89 -2.00
C MET A 343 -30.49 -1.53 -1.18
N LEU A 344 -31.75 -1.28 -1.53
CA LEU A 344 -32.90 -1.91 -0.88
C LEU A 344 -32.95 -3.42 -1.18
N ASN A 345 -32.74 -3.83 -2.43
CA ASN A 345 -32.63 -5.25 -2.81
C ASN A 345 -31.53 -5.96 -2.00
N ALA A 346 -30.38 -5.30 -1.77
CA ALA A 346 -29.29 -5.83 -0.96
C ALA A 346 -29.67 -5.95 0.54
N VAL A 347 -30.41 -4.97 1.09
CA VAL A 347 -30.91 -5.04 2.47
C VAL A 347 -31.94 -6.16 2.62
N ASP A 348 -32.92 -6.24 1.71
CA ASP A 348 -33.99 -7.25 1.75
C ASP A 348 -33.41 -8.67 1.65
N LEU A 349 -32.43 -8.89 0.76
CA LEU A 349 -31.71 -10.16 0.63
C LEU A 349 -30.95 -10.51 1.93
N LEU A 350 -30.09 -9.60 2.40
CA LEU A 350 -29.22 -9.88 3.55
C LEU A 350 -29.98 -9.97 4.88
N SER A 351 -31.13 -9.32 5.01
CA SER A 351 -31.96 -9.35 6.23
C SER A 351 -33.07 -10.41 6.22
N ALA A 352 -33.21 -11.18 5.12
CA ALA A 352 -34.28 -12.18 4.96
C ALA A 352 -34.40 -13.18 6.13
N ASP A 353 -33.25 -13.67 6.62
CA ASP A 353 -33.15 -14.59 7.77
C ASP A 353 -32.86 -13.87 9.10
N GLY A 354 -33.08 -12.55 9.17
CA GLY A 354 -32.98 -11.75 10.39
C GLY A 354 -31.59 -11.22 10.75
N ALA A 355 -30.63 -11.25 9.81
CA ALA A 355 -29.32 -10.65 10.02
C ALA A 355 -29.38 -9.11 10.06
N VAL A 356 -28.53 -8.49 10.88
CA VAL A 356 -28.39 -7.04 10.94
C VAL A 356 -27.51 -6.57 9.78
N VAL A 357 -28.08 -5.76 8.88
CA VAL A 357 -27.32 -5.19 7.75
C VAL A 357 -26.63 -3.89 8.16
N VAL A 358 -25.31 -3.85 8.03
CA VAL A 358 -24.47 -2.69 8.39
C VAL A 358 -23.84 -2.12 7.13
N TRP A 359 -24.28 -0.94 6.71
CA TRP A 359 -23.67 -0.22 5.59
C TRP A 359 -22.44 0.57 6.07
N LEU A 360 -21.28 0.25 5.52
CA LEU A 360 -20.10 1.08 5.64
C LEU A 360 -20.16 2.19 4.59
N SER A 361 -19.83 3.42 4.99
CA SER A 361 -19.56 4.50 4.04
C SER A 361 -18.41 4.08 3.11
N MET A 362 -18.54 4.34 1.81
CA MET A 362 -17.46 4.10 0.86
C MET A 362 -16.15 4.77 1.34
N PRO A 363 -14.98 4.14 1.18
CA PRO A 363 -13.72 4.81 1.46
C PRO A 363 -13.53 6.01 0.53
N ASN A 364 -12.76 7.01 0.98
CA ASN A 364 -12.53 8.23 0.20
C ASN A 364 -11.74 7.95 -1.08
N MET A 365 -12.45 7.89 -2.20
CA MET A 365 -11.92 7.74 -3.57
C MET A 365 -11.70 9.13 -4.21
N GLY A 366 -10.68 9.86 -3.75
CA GLY A 366 -10.29 11.15 -4.32
C GLY A 366 -9.26 11.01 -5.44
N ALA A 367 -9.44 11.76 -6.54
CA ALA A 367 -8.45 11.87 -7.62
C ALA A 367 -7.29 12.84 -7.25
N PRO A 368 -6.03 12.65 -7.70
CA PRO A 368 -4.87 13.52 -7.44
C PRO A 368 -5.05 15.06 -7.69
N PRO A 369 -4.15 15.95 -7.18
CA PRO A 369 -4.26 17.40 -7.38
C PRO A 369 -3.88 17.79 -8.80
N GLY A 370 -4.78 18.50 -9.47
CA GLY A 370 -4.65 18.79 -10.89
C GLY A 370 -5.16 17.64 -11.77
N GLU A 371 -5.43 16.45 -11.21
CA GLU A 371 -6.45 15.56 -11.76
C GLU A 371 -7.83 16.09 -11.34
N ASP A 372 -8.83 15.74 -12.14
CA ASP A 372 -10.19 16.18 -11.92
C ASP A 372 -10.82 15.39 -10.76
N PRO A 373 -11.41 16.02 -9.72
CA PRO A 373 -12.12 15.30 -8.67
C PRO A 373 -13.27 14.41 -9.19
N TYR A 374 -13.70 14.64 -10.43
CA TYR A 374 -14.72 13.85 -11.14
C TYR A 374 -14.14 12.79 -12.09
N GLU A 375 -12.81 12.65 -12.23
CA GLU A 375 -12.19 11.68 -13.15
C GLU A 375 -12.56 10.23 -12.83
N PHE A 376 -12.71 9.91 -11.54
CA PHE A 376 -13.21 8.61 -11.06
C PHE A 376 -14.73 8.57 -10.82
N ARG A 377 -15.45 9.67 -11.03
CA ARG A 377 -16.92 9.78 -10.85
C ARG A 377 -17.67 9.95 -12.18
N GLY A 378 -16.93 10.04 -13.29
CA GLY A 378 -17.49 10.28 -14.60
C GLY A 378 -17.92 11.74 -14.81
N ASN A 379 -18.21 12.08 -16.08
CA ASN A 379 -18.48 13.45 -16.50
C ASN A 379 -19.76 14.04 -15.90
N GLY A 380 -20.72 13.20 -15.48
CA GLY A 380 -21.98 13.68 -14.91
C GLY A 380 -21.81 14.32 -13.52
N ALA A 381 -20.76 13.97 -12.79
CA ALA A 381 -20.47 14.53 -11.48
C ALA A 381 -19.89 15.97 -11.56
N ASP A 382 -19.24 16.36 -12.67
CA ASP A 382 -18.85 17.75 -12.95
C ASP A 382 -20.01 18.52 -13.63
N PRO A 383 -20.62 19.54 -13.00
CA PRO A 383 -21.64 20.36 -13.67
C PRO A 383 -21.16 21.06 -14.94
N GLN A 384 -19.85 21.22 -15.12
CA GLN A 384 -19.24 21.88 -16.29
C GLN A 384 -18.90 20.92 -17.44
N ARG A 385 -19.03 19.60 -17.27
CA ARG A 385 -18.72 18.58 -18.31
C ARG A 385 -19.93 17.74 -18.75
N ARG A 386 -21.13 18.19 -18.39
CA ARG A 386 -22.38 17.66 -18.93
C ARG A 386 -22.55 18.20 -20.36
N GLU A 387 -22.20 17.36 -21.33
CA GLU A 387 -22.52 17.55 -22.77
C GLU A 387 -24.01 17.29 -23.07
#